data_AF-A0A1F5X3D4-F1
#
_entry.id   AF-A0A1F5X3D4-F1
#
_cell.length_a   1.000
_cell.length_b   1.000
_cell.length_c   1.000
_cell.angle_alpha   90.00
_cell.angle_beta   90.00
_cell.angle_gamma   90.00
#
_symmetry.space_group_name_H-M   'P 1'
#
loop_
_entity.id
_entity.type
_entity.pdbx_description
1 polymer ?
#
loop_
_entity_poly.entity_id
_entity_poly.type
_entity_poly.pdbx_seq_one_letter_code
_entity_poly.pdbx_strand_id
1 'polypeptide(L)'
;MRQFHVPQFIEVEDKIFGPLTLKQFLYVIGGTGIIFIMYVLLRSILPFFIIFMLIAPVGAFFGALAFYKVNGQPFIKILESMLTHYTTTRLFIWKKREQK
;
A
#
# COMPACT_ATOMS: atom_id res chain seq x y z
N MET A 1 35.10 -13.72 26.21
CA MET A 1 33.73 -13.18 26.44
C MET A 1 32.91 -13.47 25.20
N ARG A 2 31.72 -14.09 25.31
CA ARG A 2 30.85 -14.31 24.15
C ARG A 2 30.10 -13.02 23.86
N GLN A 3 30.32 -12.44 22.69
CA GLN A 3 29.57 -11.29 22.19
C GLN A 3 28.26 -11.84 21.60
N PHE A 4 27.11 -11.49 22.18
CA PHE A 4 25.82 -11.81 21.60
C PHE A 4 25.42 -10.68 20.65
N HIS A 5 25.16 -11.00 19.38
CA HIS A 5 24.62 -10.01 18.45
C HIS A 5 23.19 -9.68 18.87
N VAL A 6 22.93 -8.40 19.13
CA VAL A 6 21.57 -7.92 19.39
C VAL A 6 20.78 -8.08 18.08
N PRO A 7 19.66 -8.83 18.09
CA PRO A 7 18.81 -8.96 16.90
C PRO A 7 18.29 -7.57 16.47
N GLN A 8 18.53 -7.20 15.22
CA GLN A 8 18.09 -5.92 14.62
C GLN A 8 16.70 -6.04 13.96
N PHE A 9 15.93 -7.08 14.27
CA PHE A 9 14.69 -7.41 13.54
C PHE A 9 13.43 -6.68 14.04
N ILE A 10 13.56 -5.69 14.93
CA ILE A 10 12.42 -4.92 15.47
C ILE A 10 11.62 -4.17 14.40
N GLU A 11 12.21 -3.89 13.24
CA GLU A 11 11.56 -3.15 12.15
C GLU A 11 10.81 -4.05 11.16
N VAL A 12 11.04 -5.37 11.21
CA VAL A 12 10.38 -6.32 10.31
C VAL A 12 9.06 -6.73 10.94
N GLU A 13 7.97 -6.40 10.27
CA GLU A 13 6.63 -6.72 10.72
C GLU A 13 6.41 -8.24 10.77
N ASP A 14 5.77 -8.71 11.85
CA ASP A 14 5.55 -10.14 12.07
C ASP A 14 4.66 -10.74 11.00
N LYS A 15 5.12 -11.88 10.48
CA LYS A 15 4.37 -12.69 9.51
C LYS A 15 3.46 -13.65 10.26
N ILE A 16 2.18 -13.29 10.35
CA ILE A 16 1.18 -14.04 11.12
C ILE A 16 0.53 -15.14 10.25
N PHE A 17 0.32 -14.85 8.95
CA PHE A 17 -0.35 -15.77 8.03
C PHE A 17 0.63 -16.29 6.98
N GLY A 18 1.42 -17.29 7.35
CA GLY A 18 2.44 -17.88 6.48
C GLY A 18 3.49 -16.84 6.06
N PRO A 19 3.62 -16.51 4.75
CA PRO A 19 4.57 -15.49 4.30
C PRO A 19 4.07 -14.05 4.47
N LEU A 20 2.80 -13.84 4.84
CA LEU A 20 2.14 -12.53 4.87
C LEU A 20 2.18 -11.89 6.25
N THR A 21 2.45 -10.59 6.29
CA THR A 21 2.19 -9.75 7.47
C THR A 21 0.69 -9.52 7.63
N LEU A 22 0.24 -9.11 8.82
CA LEU A 22 -1.17 -8.81 9.06
C LEU A 22 -1.72 -7.76 8.08
N LYS A 23 -0.94 -6.72 7.77
CA LYS A 23 -1.33 -5.69 6.80
C LYS A 23 -1.48 -6.26 5.39
N GLN A 24 -0.52 -7.07 4.95
CA GLN A 24 -0.57 -7.71 3.64
C GLN A 24 -1.78 -8.65 3.52
N PHE A 25 -2.06 -9.42 4.57
CA PHE A 25 -3.25 -10.27 4.64
C PHE A 25 -4.53 -9.45 4.50
N LEU A 26 -4.65 -8.33 5.23
CA LEU A 26 -5.81 -7.43 5.13
C LEU A 26 -5.99 -6.84 3.73
N TYR A 27 -4.90 -6.47 3.05
CA TYR A 27 -4.99 -5.98 1.66
C TYR A 27 -5.44 -7.08 0.70
N VAL A 28 -4.94 -8.31 0.86
CA VAL A 28 -5.32 -9.44 -0.01
C VAL A 28 -6.78 -9.82 0.22
N ILE A 29 -7.23 -9.99 1.47
CA ILE A 29 -8.60 -10.38 1.77
C ILE A 29 -9.59 -9.26 1.43
N GLY A 30 -9.24 -8.01 1.73
CA GLY A 30 -10.03 -6.84 1.38
C GLY A 30 -10.15 -6.65 -0.13
N GLY A 31 -9.03 -6.74 -0.86
CA GLY A 31 -9.01 -6.65 -2.32
C GLY A 31 -9.81 -7.77 -2.98
N THR A 32 -9.61 -9.02 -2.52
CA THR A 32 -10.38 -10.18 -3.02
C THR A 32 -11.87 -10.03 -2.73
N GLY A 33 -12.24 -9.56 -1.53
CA GLY A 33 -13.63 -9.29 -1.16
C GLY A 33 -14.28 -8.23 -2.05
N ILE A 34 -13.58 -7.12 -2.31
CA ILE A 34 -14.06 -6.06 -3.20
C ILE A 34 -14.25 -6.59 -4.63
N ILE A 35 -13.26 -7.34 -5.15
CA ILE A 35 -13.33 -7.96 -6.48
C ILE A 35 -14.53 -8.90 -6.58
N PHE A 36 -14.75 -9.72 -5.55
CA PHE A 36 -15.88 -10.66 -5.50
C PHE A 36 -17.22 -9.93 -5.52
N ILE A 37 -17.38 -8.89 -4.69
CA ILE A 37 -18.60 -8.06 -4.66
C ILE A 37 -18.82 -7.42 -6.03
N MET A 38 -17.78 -6.85 -6.63
CA MET A 38 -17.86 -6.21 -7.94
C MET A 38 -18.24 -7.20 -9.04
N TYR A 39 -17.67 -8.41 -9.01
CA TYR A 39 -18.05 -9.49 -9.93
C TYR A 39 -19.52 -9.90 -9.78
N VAL A 40 -19.98 -10.15 -8.55
CA VAL A 40 -21.37 -10.59 -8.29
C VAL A 40 -22.38 -9.54 -8.75
N LEU A 41 -22.12 -8.25 -8.48
CA LEU A 41 -23.01 -7.17 -8.89
C LEU A 41 -23.02 -6.94 -10.41
N LEU A 42 -21.86 -6.99 -11.06
CA LEU A 42 -21.75 -6.65 -12.48
C LEU A 42 -22.06 -7.82 -13.40
N ARG A 43 -21.96 -9.08 -12.93
CA ARG A 43 -22.20 -10.29 -13.73
C ARG A 43 -23.57 -10.33 -14.40
N SER A 44 -24.59 -9.73 -13.78
CA SER A 44 -25.96 -9.70 -14.34
C SER A 44 -26.11 -8.67 -15.48
N ILE A 45 -25.26 -7.64 -15.51
CA ILE A 45 -25.45 -6.45 -16.35
C ILE A 45 -24.46 -6.43 -17.53
N LEU A 46 -23.24 -6.91 -17.31
CA LEU A 46 -22.12 -6.70 -18.23
C LEU A 46 -21.53 -8.01 -18.76
N PRO A 47 -21.00 -8.03 -20.00
CA PRO A 47 -20.22 -9.15 -20.50
C PRO A 47 -18.90 -9.28 -19.75
N PHE A 48 -18.39 -10.52 -19.68
CA PHE A 48 -17.20 -10.87 -18.92
C PHE A 48 -15.96 -10.01 -19.23
N PHE A 49 -15.75 -9.64 -20.50
CA PHE A 49 -14.61 -8.82 -20.90
C PHE A 49 -14.59 -7.43 -20.21
N ILE A 50 -15.75 -6.77 -20.12
CA ILE A 50 -15.86 -5.45 -19.48
C ILE A 50 -15.65 -5.59 -17.97
N ILE A 51 -16.21 -6.65 -17.37
CA ILE A 51 -16.04 -6.95 -15.95
C ILE A 51 -14.56 -7.16 -15.62
N PHE A 52 -13.85 -7.95 -16.44
CA PHE A 52 -12.42 -8.18 -16.26
C PHE A 52 -11.62 -6.88 -16.37
N MET A 53 -11.95 -6.02 -17.34
CA MET A 53 -11.29 -4.71 -17.50
C MET A 53 -11.47 -3.81 -16.27
N LEU A 54 -12.59 -3.90 -15.55
CA LEU A 54 -12.84 -3.14 -14.33
C LEU A 54 -12.17 -3.76 -13.10
N ILE A 55 -12.19 -5.09 -12.98
CA ILE A 55 -11.65 -5.84 -11.84
C ILE A 55 -10.11 -5.85 -11.85
N ALA A 56 -9.50 -5.98 -13.03
CA ALA A 56 -8.05 -6.08 -13.19
C ALA A 56 -7.28 -4.93 -12.52
N PRO A 57 -7.60 -3.63 -12.73
CA PRO A 57 -6.90 -2.54 -12.06
C PRO A 57 -7.11 -2.54 -10.54
N VAL A 58 -8.28 -2.96 -10.04
CA VAL A 58 -8.52 -3.09 -8.60
C VAL A 58 -7.63 -4.18 -8.01
N GLY A 59 -7.55 -5.35 -8.64
CA GLY A 59 -6.66 -6.43 -8.23
C GLY A 59 -5.19 -6.04 -8.29
N ALA A 60 -4.78 -5.34 -9.35
CA ALA A 60 -3.42 -4.82 -9.47
C ALA A 60 -3.09 -3.83 -8.34
N PHE A 61 -4.03 -2.95 -7.99
CA PHE A 61 -3.85 -1.97 -6.92
C PHE A 61 -3.70 -2.63 -5.55
N PHE A 62 -4.59 -3.55 -5.17
CA PHE A 62 -4.48 -4.27 -3.89
C PHE A 62 -3.26 -5.20 -3.84
N GLY A 63 -2.91 -5.83 -4.96
CA GLY A 63 -1.68 -6.60 -5.09
C GLY A 63 -0.44 -5.74 -4.91
N ALA A 64 -0.43 -4.52 -5.47
CA ALA A 64 0.64 -3.56 -5.28
C ALA A 64 0.75 -3.10 -3.83
N LEU A 65 -0.37 -2.83 -3.15
CA LEU A 65 -0.37 -2.50 -1.72
C LEU A 65 0.23 -3.59 -0.85
N ALA A 66 -0.01 -4.86 -1.18
CA ALA A 66 0.51 -5.99 -0.42
C ALA A 66 1.99 -6.30 -0.72
N PHE A 67 2.40 -6.30 -1.98
CA PHE A 67 3.68 -6.89 -2.38
C PHE A 67 4.66 -5.93 -3.05
N TYR A 68 4.18 -4.82 -3.61
CA TYR A 68 5.03 -3.94 -4.39
C TYR A 68 5.88 -3.06 -3.47
N LYS A 69 7.15 -2.92 -3.84
CA LYS A 69 8.11 -2.05 -3.16
C LYS A 69 8.74 -1.15 -4.21
N VAL A 70 8.79 0.15 -3.93
CA VAL A 70 9.50 1.12 -4.78
C VAL A 70 10.68 1.63 -3.98
N ASN A 71 11.88 1.55 -4.57
CA ASN A 71 13.12 1.99 -3.93
C ASN A 71 13.33 1.40 -2.51
N GLY A 72 12.97 0.12 -2.34
CA GLY A 72 13.08 -0.60 -1.06
C GLY A 72 11.99 -0.29 -0.04
N GLN A 73 11.11 0.68 -0.30
CA GLN A 73 10.01 1.03 0.59
C GLN A 73 8.70 0.35 0.18
N PRO A 74 7.87 -0.11 1.13
CA PRO A 74 6.53 -0.63 0.85
C PRO A 74 5.67 0.40 0.13
N PHE A 75 4.92 -0.02 -0.89
CA PHE A 75 4.06 0.86 -1.69
C PHE A 75 3.08 1.67 -0.85
N ILE A 76 2.57 1.10 0.25
CA ILE A 76 1.67 1.81 1.18
C ILE A 76 2.29 3.09 1.74
N LYS A 77 3.58 3.09 2.11
CA LYS A 77 4.26 4.28 2.66
C LYS A 77 4.40 5.38 1.63
N ILE A 78 4.54 4.98 0.36
CA ILE A 78 4.65 5.91 -0.76
C ILE A 78 3.30 6.52 -1.04
N LEU A 79 2.24 5.71 -1.04
CA LEU A 79 0.87 6.19 -1.17
C LEU A 79 0.52 7.19 -0.05
N GLU A 80 0.90 6.88 1.19
CA GLU A 80 0.77 7.77 2.34
C GLU A 80 1.53 9.09 2.10
N SER A 81 2.80 9.00 1.72
CA SER A 81 3.63 10.18 1.43
C SER A 81 3.05 11.04 0.30
N MET A 82 2.53 10.41 -0.76
CA MET A 82 1.84 11.09 -1.86
C MET A 82 0.60 11.81 -1.34
N LEU A 83 -0.25 11.13 -0.57
CA LEU A 83 -1.48 11.70 -0.04
C LEU A 83 -1.20 12.87 0.92
N THR A 84 -0.23 12.71 1.82
CA THR A 84 0.24 13.79 2.70
C THR A 84 0.76 14.96 1.88
N HIS A 85 1.54 14.72 0.82
CA HIS A 85 2.07 15.78 -0.03
C HIS A 85 0.98 16.59 -0.76
N TYR A 86 -0.09 15.92 -1.20
CA TYR A 86 -1.21 16.59 -1.86
C TYR A 86 -2.12 17.34 -0.88
N THR A 87 -2.29 16.84 0.35
CA THR A 87 -3.20 17.43 1.34
C THR A 87 -2.53 18.44 2.26
N THR A 88 -1.20 18.44 2.36
CA THR A 88 -0.46 19.37 3.24
C THR A 88 -0.44 20.79 2.67
N THR A 89 -0.89 21.75 3.48
CA THR A 89 -0.76 23.17 3.18
C THR A 89 0.71 23.59 3.16
N ARG A 90 1.19 24.10 2.02
CA ARG A 90 2.55 24.62 1.89
C ARG A 90 2.64 26.00 2.52
N LEU A 91 3.20 26.08 3.72
CA LEU A 91 3.49 27.36 4.37
C LEU A 91 4.80 27.91 3.79
N PHE A 92 4.68 28.77 2.78
CA PHE A 92 5.82 29.45 2.17
C PHE A 92 6.24 30.64 3.04
N ILE A 93 7.10 30.38 4.02
CA ILE A 93 7.66 31.45 4.86
C ILE A 93 8.80 32.10 4.09
N TRP A 94 8.59 33.34 3.63
CA TRP A 94 9.69 34.14 3.07
C TRP A 94 10.63 34.55 4.22
N LYS A 95 11.84 34.00 4.25
CA LYS A 95 12.89 34.42 5.20
C LYS A 95 13.76 35.47 4.53
N LYS A 96 13.55 36.74 4.86
CA LYS A 96 14.43 37.83 4.40
C LYS A 96 15.83 37.56 4.98
N ARG A 97 16.84 37.41 4.13
CA ARG A 97 18.24 37.37 4.58
C ARG A 97 18.54 38.72 5.21
N GLU A 98 18.81 38.76 6.51
CA GLU A 98 19.46 39.92 7.12
C GLU A 98 20.84 40.05 6.46
N GLN A 99 21.04 41.17 5.76
CA GLN A 99 22.37 41.56 5.29
C GLN A 99 23.13 42.05 6.53
N LYS A 100 24.24 41.38 6.79
CA LYS A 100 25.19 41.74 7.84
C LYS A 100 26.22 42.71 7.29
#